data_AF-A0A1I4M7A9-F1
#
_entry.id   AF-A0A1I4M7A9-F1
#
_cell.length_a   1.000
_cell.length_b   1.000
_cell.length_c   1.000
_cell.angle_alpha   90.00
_cell.angle_beta   90.00
_cell.angle_gamma   90.00
#
_symmetry.space_group_name_H-M   'P 1'
#
loop_
_entity.id
_entity.type
_entity.pdbx_description
1 polymer ?
#
loop_
_entity_poly.entity_id
_entity_poly.type
_entity_poly.pdbx_seq_one_letter_code
_entity_poly.pdbx_strand_id
1 'polypeptide(L)'
;MFKIFLRDDKQRIYRSMSTDDKFHAMHTFDSLVYRNDLDGKKIIAIMTFKNAYAALHRFDVPVDHKNNLRGKTKEIYKSLSLIK
;
A
#
# COMPACT_ATOMS: atom_id res chain seq x y z
N MET A 1 -0.89 -12.34 9.75
CA MET A 1 0.28 -11.55 9.33
C MET A 1 0.02 -10.72 8.08
N PHE A 2 0.33 -9.44 8.20
CA PHE A 2 0.45 -8.47 7.11
C PHE A 2 1.89 -8.44 6.59
N LYS A 3 2.07 -8.25 5.29
CA LYS A 3 3.36 -7.90 4.70
C LYS A 3 3.19 -6.67 3.82
N ILE A 4 4.02 -5.66 4.03
CA ILE A 4 4.00 -4.40 3.30
C ILE A 4 5.36 -4.23 2.62
N PHE A 5 5.35 -3.86 1.34
CA PHE A 5 6.58 -3.67 0.59
C PHE A 5 6.46 -2.54 -0.43
N LEU A 6 7.59 -1.86 -0.64
CA LEU A 6 7.80 -0.87 -1.68
C LEU A 6 8.74 -1.48 -2.71
N ARG A 7 8.30 -1.59 -3.97
CA ARG A 7 9.11 -2.16 -5.05
C ARG A 7 9.04 -1.35 -6.34
N ASP A 8 10.05 -1.47 -7.19
CA ASP A 8 10.00 -0.95 -8.56
C ASP A 8 9.44 -1.96 -9.58
N ASP A 9 9.40 -1.55 -10.85
CA ASP A 9 9.03 -2.34 -12.01
C ASP A 9 9.96 -3.53 -12.29
N LYS A 10 11.21 -3.48 -11.80
CA LYS A 10 12.17 -4.59 -11.81
C LYS A 10 12.00 -5.53 -10.61
N GLN A 11 10.94 -5.34 -9.82
CA GLN A 11 10.63 -6.10 -8.60
C GLN A 11 11.65 -5.95 -7.48
N ARG A 12 12.55 -4.97 -7.53
CA ARG A 12 13.50 -4.70 -6.45
C ARG A 12 12.76 -4.11 -5.27
N ILE A 13 12.92 -4.71 -4.10
CA ILE A 13 12.30 -4.24 -2.84
C ILE A 13 13.21 -3.18 -2.21
N TYR A 14 12.70 -1.96 -2.04
CA TYR A 14 13.39 -0.87 -1.35
C TYR A 14 13.09 -0.84 0.15
N ARG A 15 11.90 -1.32 0.52
CA ARG A 15 11.46 -1.39 1.91
C ARG A 15 10.49 -2.54 2.08
N SER A 16 10.61 -3.28 3.17
CA SER A 16 9.67 -4.33 3.55
C SER A 16 9.41 -4.29 5.05
N MET A 17 8.21 -4.68 5.44
CA MET A 17 7.81 -4.84 6.84
C MET A 17 6.79 -5.98 6.95
N SER A 18 6.82 -6.71 8.04
CA SER A 18 5.80 -7.69 8.41
C SER A 18 5.34 -7.47 9.85
N THR A 19 4.05 -7.63 10.10
CA THR A 19 3.46 -7.47 11.44
C THR A 19 2.15 -8.24 11.53
N ASP A 20 1.77 -8.69 12.72
CA ASP A 20 0.41 -9.18 13.00
C ASP A 20 -0.52 -8.09 13.56
N ASP A 21 0.03 -6.95 13.97
CA ASP A 21 -0.74 -5.78 14.39
C ASP A 21 -1.34 -5.06 13.17
N LYS A 22 -2.67 -5.08 13.08
CA LYS A 22 -3.42 -4.42 12.02
C LYS A 22 -3.26 -2.91 12.01
N PHE A 23 -3.18 -2.26 13.17
CA PHE A 23 -3.07 -0.80 13.25
C PHE A 23 -1.69 -0.34 12.78
N HIS A 24 -0.64 -1.06 13.21
CA HIS A 24 0.70 -0.83 12.70
C HIS A 24 0.79 -1.08 11.18
N ALA A 25 0.13 -2.13 10.67
CA ALA A 25 0.08 -2.38 9.22
C ALA A 25 -0.58 -1.22 8.45
N MET A 26 -1.78 -0.79 8.87
CA MET A 26 -2.49 0.33 8.24
C MET A 26 -1.67 1.61 8.28
N HIS A 27 -1.12 1.98 9.44
CA HIS A 27 -0.31 3.17 9.60
C HIS A 27 0.93 3.18 8.69
N THR A 28 1.65 2.05 8.60
CA THR A 28 2.81 1.97 7.72
C THR A 28 2.43 2.00 6.25
N PHE A 29 1.32 1.36 5.86
CA PHE A 29 0.87 1.41 4.48
C PHE A 29 0.41 2.81 4.08
N ASP A 30 -0.37 3.50 4.91
CA ASP A 30 -0.75 4.90 4.71
C ASP A 30 0.51 5.77 4.57
N SER A 31 1.48 5.62 5.47
CA SER A 31 2.75 6.35 5.40
C SER A 31 3.50 6.17 4.08
N LEU A 32 3.37 5.03 3.41
CA LEU A 32 3.92 4.84 2.06
C LEU A 32 3.06 5.50 0.99
N VAL A 33 1.74 5.30 1.03
CA VAL A 33 0.80 5.84 0.02
C VAL A 33 0.86 7.36 -0.07
N TYR A 34 1.05 8.06 1.05
CA TYR A 34 1.10 9.52 1.11
C TYR A 34 2.49 10.13 0.79
N ARG A 35 3.47 9.33 0.33
CA ARG A 35 4.78 9.84 -0.11
C ARG A 35 4.72 10.49 -1.48
N ASN A 36 4.85 11.81 -1.53
CA ASN A 36 4.86 12.56 -2.79
C ASN A 36 6.23 12.55 -3.50
N ASP A 37 7.31 12.21 -2.79
CA ASP A 37 8.67 12.13 -3.37
C ASP A 37 8.85 10.97 -4.36
N LEU A 38 7.85 10.09 -4.44
CA LEU A 38 7.80 8.95 -5.34
C LEU A 38 6.89 9.18 -6.56
N ASP A 39 6.22 10.33 -6.65
CA ASP A 39 5.26 10.62 -7.72
C ASP A 39 5.93 10.62 -9.10
N GLY A 40 5.24 10.03 -10.07
CA GLY A 40 5.75 9.82 -11.44
C GLY A 40 6.77 8.69 -11.57
N LYS A 41 7.25 8.10 -10.47
CA LYS A 41 8.18 6.96 -10.52
C LYS A 41 7.40 5.64 -10.64
N LYS A 42 7.94 4.70 -11.41
CA LYS A 42 7.45 3.32 -11.54
C LYS A 42 7.70 2.48 -10.29
N ILE A 43 7.18 2.96 -9.17
CA ILE A 43 7.25 2.36 -7.85
C ILE A 43 5.84 1.97 -7.43
N ILE A 44 5.74 0.89 -6.67
CA ILE A 44 4.48 0.34 -6.19
C ILE A 44 4.61 0.06 -4.69
N ALA A 45 3.65 0.55 -3.90
CA ALA A 45 3.47 0.14 -2.52
C ALA A 45 2.39 -0.95 -2.47
N ILE A 46 2.67 -2.06 -1.79
CA ILE A 46 1.78 -3.22 -1.72
C ILE A 46 1.59 -3.60 -0.27
N MET A 47 0.35 -3.93 0.09
CA MET A 47 0.01 -4.61 1.34
C MET A 47 -0.62 -5.96 1.01
N THR A 48 -0.16 -6.99 1.70
CA THR A 48 -0.76 -8.33 1.66
C THR A 48 -1.24 -8.71 3.06
N PHE A 49 -2.32 -9.49 3.12
CA PHE A 49 -2.86 -10.04 4.37
C PHE A 49 -3.22 -11.50 4.13
N LYS A 50 -2.79 -12.40 5.04
CA LYS A 50 -2.99 -13.86 4.89
C LYS A 50 -2.53 -14.40 3.52
N ASN A 51 -1.40 -13.89 3.03
CA ASN A 51 -0.81 -14.20 1.71
C ASN A 51 -1.66 -13.81 0.49
N ALA A 52 -2.74 -13.03 0.65
CA ALA A 52 -3.49 -12.43 -0.45
C ALA A 52 -3.14 -10.95 -0.62
N TYR A 53 -3.20 -10.44 -1.86
CA TYR A 53 -3.08 -9.00 -2.12
C TYR A 53 -4.26 -8.26 -1.50
N ALA A 54 -3.95 -7.35 -0.57
CA ALA A 54 -4.94 -6.57 0.16
C ALA A 54 -5.06 -5.15 -0.42
N ALA A 55 -3.93 -4.55 -0.77
CA ALA A 55 -3.89 -3.22 -1.40
C ALA A 55 -2.67 -3.08 -2.32
N LEU A 56 -2.82 -2.30 -3.40
CA LEU A 56 -1.77 -1.97 -4.35
C LEU A 56 -1.88 -0.51 -4.79
N HIS A 57 -0.85 0.27 -4.47
CA HIS A 57 -0.74 1.66 -4.85
C HIS A 57 0.38 1.88 -5.87
N ARG A 58 0.07 2.60 -6.95
CA ARG A 58 1.03 3.06 -7.97
C ARG A 58 1.24 4.57 -7.84
N PHE A 59 2.50 4.99 -7.91
CA PHE A 59 2.89 6.41 -7.86
C PHE A 59 3.02 7.04 -9.26
N ASP A 60 3.04 6.24 -10.32
CA ASP A 60 3.17 6.67 -11.72
C ASP A 60 1.83 6.86 -12.43
N VAL A 61 0.72 6.90 -11.69
CA VAL A 61 -0.63 7.02 -12.26
C VAL A 61 -1.38 8.24 -11.71
N PRO A 62 -2.26 8.87 -12.51
CA PRO A 62 -3.10 9.97 -12.06
C PRO A 62 -4.00 9.62 -10.86
N VAL A 63 -4.52 10.64 -10.16
CA VAL A 63 -5.29 10.50 -8.90
C VAL A 63 -6.61 9.76 -9.06
N ASP A 64 -7.25 9.87 -10.22
CA ASP A 64 -8.48 9.18 -10.58
C ASP A 64 -8.26 7.70 -10.92
N HIS A 65 -7.02 7.28 -11.19
CA HIS A 65 -6.71 5.89 -11.49
C HIS A 65 -7.02 4.96 -10.31
N LYS A 66 -7.52 3.74 -10.60
CA LYS A 66 -7.94 2.76 -9.59
C LYS A 66 -6.85 2.35 -8.58
N ASN A 67 -5.59 2.39 -9.01
CA ASN A 67 -4.42 2.07 -8.17
C ASN A 67 -3.75 3.33 -7.57
N ASN A 68 -4.31 4.52 -7.74
CA ASN A 68 -3.94 5.66 -6.90
C ASN A 68 -4.84 5.64 -5.65
N LEU A 69 -4.28 5.22 -4.53
CA LEU A 69 -5.04 4.92 -3.31
C LEU A 69 -5.09 6.09 -2.33
N ARG A 70 -4.47 7.23 -2.66
CA ARG A 70 -4.51 8.42 -1.81
C ARG A 70 -5.95 8.87 -1.61
N GLY A 71 -6.34 9.06 -0.34
CA GLY A 71 -7.72 9.37 0.04
C GLY A 71 -8.70 8.21 -0.05
N LYS A 72 -8.27 7.01 -0.48
CA LYS A 72 -9.13 5.82 -0.66
C LYS A 72 -8.80 4.69 0.32
N THR A 73 -7.74 4.79 1.11
CA THR A 73 -7.28 3.71 2.00
C THR A 73 -8.31 3.30 3.06
N LYS A 74 -9.09 4.25 3.59
CA LYS A 74 -10.18 3.97 4.53
C LYS A 74 -11.20 2.96 4.00
N GLU A 75 -11.64 3.10 2.75
CA GLU A 75 -12.63 2.20 2.15
C GLU A 75 -12.04 0.81 1.88
N ILE A 76 -10.75 0.74 1.56
CA ILE A 76 -10.02 -0.54 1.44
C ILE A 76 -9.93 -1.24 2.81
N TYR A 77 -9.65 -0.51 3.88
CA TYR A 77 -9.58 -1.10 5.21
C TYR A 77 -10.94 -1.62 5.70
N LYS A 78 -12.04 -0.94 5.35
CA LYS A 78 -13.40 -1.45 5.60
C LYS A 78 -13.70 -2.71 4.80
N SER A 79 -13.39 -2.75 3.49
CA SER A 79 -13.65 -3.93 2.66
C SER A 79 -12.86 -5.16 3.11
N LEU A 80 -11.70 -4.95 3.72
CA LEU A 80 -10.88 -5.98 4.35
C LEU A 80 -11.30 -6.33 5.78
N SER A 81 -12.38 -5.72 6.31
CA SER A 81 -12.85 -5.88 7.69
C SER A 81 -11.79 -5.56 8.76
N LEU A 82 -10.84 -4.67 8.45
CA LEU A 82 -9.80 -4.23 9.39
C LEU A 82 -10.33 -3.19 10.38
N ILE A 83 -11.27 -2.37 9.90
CA ILE A 83 -12.01 -1.35 10.63
C ILE A 83 -13.52 -1.49 10.33
N LYS A 84 -14.35 -0.88 11.17
CA LYS A 84 -15.81 -0.80 10.98
C LYS A 84 -16.19 0.37 10.09
#